data_AF-A0A7R9VQM6-F1
#
_entry.id   AF-A0A7R9VQM6-F1
#
_cell.length_a   1.000
_cell.length_b   1.000
_cell.length_c   1.000
_cell.angle_alpha   90.00
_cell.angle_beta   90.00
_cell.angle_gamma   90.00
#
_symmetry.space_group_name_H-M   'P 1'
#
loop_
_entity.id
_entity.type
_entity.pdbx_description
1 polymer ?
#
loop_
_entity_poly.entity_id
_entity_poly.type
_entity_poly.pdbx_seq_one_letter_code
_entity_poly.pdbx_strand_id
1 'polypeptide(L)'
;MKYTLAILRLAVCVGLVDAWTAPKVPPKAAAAIGSRQEFLQGFAAAAAAAATASPPPALADSDERNVFNHQYSDPKHPNCKRVVMVRQDGSGTVSGTDGSPGCPEDGSGKIWRLPVGEADGKTIVVDFSPKGGPANLKGVWDGSGIKWPDGNKWTVKD
;
A
#
# COMPACT_ATOMS: atom_id res chain seq x y z
N MET A 1 34.68 -43.84 -14.60
CA MET A 1 35.50 -42.88 -13.84
C MET A 1 35.11 -42.96 -12.37
N LYS A 2 36.11 -43.01 -11.48
CA LYS A 2 35.99 -43.37 -10.07
C LYS A 2 35.56 -42.18 -9.20
N TYR A 3 34.76 -42.47 -8.18
CA TYR A 3 34.17 -41.60 -7.16
C TYR A 3 35.15 -40.70 -6.41
N THR A 4 34.70 -39.50 -6.00
CA THR A 4 35.11 -38.93 -4.70
C THR A 4 33.95 -38.13 -4.10
N LEU A 5 33.39 -38.68 -3.03
CA LEU A 5 32.38 -38.09 -2.16
C LEU A 5 33.15 -37.34 -1.05
N ALA A 6 33.01 -36.01 -0.96
CA ALA A 6 33.58 -35.23 0.13
C ALA A 6 32.46 -34.86 1.11
N ILE A 7 32.44 -35.58 2.24
CA ILE A 7 31.65 -35.27 3.42
C ILE A 7 32.44 -34.22 4.22
N LEU A 8 31.90 -33.02 4.41
CA LEU A 8 32.40 -32.08 5.41
C LEU A 8 31.34 -31.87 6.48
N ARG A 9 31.71 -32.20 7.72
CA ARG A 9 30.90 -32.10 8.93
C ARG A 9 31.02 -30.72 9.57
N LEU A 10 29.87 -30.27 10.07
CA LEU A 10 29.61 -29.48 11.27
C LEU A 10 30.30 -28.11 11.48
N ALA A 11 29.47 -27.07 11.61
CA ALA A 11 29.55 -26.16 12.75
C ALA A 11 28.13 -25.72 13.14
N VAL A 12 27.74 -26.07 14.36
CA VAL A 12 26.56 -25.53 15.05
C VAL A 12 26.93 -24.16 15.61
N CYS A 13 26.19 -23.12 15.25
CA CYS A 13 26.21 -21.84 15.96
C CYS A 13 24.86 -21.66 16.65
N VAL A 14 24.84 -21.91 17.96
CA VAL A 14 23.83 -21.38 18.88
C VAL A 14 24.20 -19.93 19.14
N GLY A 15 23.30 -18.99 18.85
CA GLY A 15 23.53 -17.57 19.07
C GLY A 15 22.22 -16.80 19.25
N LEU A 16 21.96 -16.49 20.52
CA LEU A 16 21.10 -15.45 21.11
C LEU A 16 19.92 -14.87 20.30
N VAL A 17 18.73 -15.03 20.88
CA VAL A 17 17.56 -14.18 20.64
C VAL A 17 17.73 -12.86 21.40
N ASP A 18 18.16 -11.80 20.73
CA ASP A 18 18.05 -10.45 21.29
C ASP A 18 16.59 -9.98 21.19
N ALA A 19 15.92 -9.97 22.33
CA ALA A 19 14.60 -9.39 22.51
C ALA A 19 14.67 -7.88 22.27
N TRP A 20 14.22 -7.45 21.09
CA TRP A 20 14.00 -6.03 20.81
C TRP A 20 12.85 -5.53 21.69
N THR A 21 13.21 -4.84 22.76
CA THR A 21 12.26 -4.08 23.57
C THR A 21 11.90 -2.81 22.80
N ALA A 22 10.71 -2.77 22.22
CA ALA A 22 10.22 -1.58 21.55
C ALA A 22 10.11 -0.39 22.55
N PRO A 23 10.58 0.82 22.19
CA PRO A 23 10.37 1.99 23.03
C PRO A 23 8.87 2.34 23.10
N LYS A 24 8.34 2.51 24.32
CA LYS A 24 7.01 3.08 24.56
C LYS A 24 6.97 4.50 23.99
N VAL A 25 6.25 4.69 22.89
CA VAL A 25 5.90 6.01 22.37
C VAL A 25 4.90 6.64 23.36
N PRO A 26 5.20 7.80 23.99
CA PRO A 26 4.22 8.51 24.79
C PRO A 26 3.10 9.04 23.88
N PRO A 27 1.82 9.01 24.31
CA PRO A 27 0.76 9.64 23.55
C PRO A 27 1.06 11.14 23.40
N LYS A 28 1.02 11.62 22.16
CA LYS A 28 1.10 13.03 21.81
C LYS A 28 -0.03 13.75 22.54
N ALA A 29 0.34 14.62 23.48
CA ALA A 29 -0.58 15.51 24.16
C ALA A 29 -1.38 16.32 23.14
N ALA A 30 -2.70 16.16 23.16
CA ALA A 30 -3.61 17.06 22.49
C ALA A 30 -3.51 18.42 23.20
N ALA A 31 -3.10 19.44 22.46
CA ALA A 31 -3.14 20.81 22.91
C ALA A 31 -4.60 21.20 23.15
N ALA A 32 -5.01 21.25 24.41
CA ALA A 32 -6.05 22.18 24.83
C ALA A 32 -5.42 23.57 24.82
N ILE A 33 -6.11 24.55 24.21
CA ILE A 33 -6.45 25.87 24.76
C ILE A 33 -7.06 26.69 23.63
N GLY A 34 -8.32 27.06 23.83
CA GLY A 34 -9.07 27.98 22.99
C GLY A 34 -10.43 28.28 23.62
N SER A 35 -10.42 28.63 24.92
CA SER A 35 -11.56 29.20 25.63
C SER A 35 -11.89 30.55 24.99
N ARG A 36 -12.99 30.64 24.23
CA ARG A 36 -13.65 31.91 23.92
C ARG A 36 -14.68 32.16 25.02
N GLN A 37 -14.16 32.56 26.17
CA GLN A 37 -14.99 33.11 27.23
C GLN A 37 -15.77 34.32 26.70
N GLU A 38 -17.08 34.24 26.90
CA GLU A 38 -17.96 35.33 27.31
C GLU A 38 -18.36 36.37 26.28
N PHE A 39 -19.54 36.16 25.69
CA PHE A 39 -20.51 37.25 25.64
C PHE A 39 -21.95 36.72 25.74
N LEU A 40 -22.63 37.23 26.77
CA LEU A 40 -24.08 37.28 27.03
C LEU A 40 -24.73 36.17 27.87
N GLN A 41 -24.98 36.62 29.10
CA GLN A 41 -25.78 36.05 30.17
C GLN A 41 -27.28 36.00 29.83
N GLY A 42 -27.95 35.01 30.44
CA GLY A 42 -29.35 35.10 30.86
C GLY A 42 -30.35 34.31 30.03
N PHE A 43 -30.81 33.15 30.51
CA PHE A 43 -32.03 32.97 31.32
C PHE A 43 -32.18 31.47 31.69
N ALA A 44 -33.08 31.19 32.63
CA ALA A 44 -33.05 30.09 33.58
C ALA A 44 -33.54 28.69 33.11
N ALA A 45 -33.15 27.70 33.94
CA ALA A 45 -33.88 26.49 34.36
C ALA A 45 -34.03 25.26 33.44
N ALA A 46 -33.38 24.18 33.90
CA ALA A 46 -33.84 22.79 34.04
C ALA A 46 -34.48 22.03 32.85
N ALA A 47 -33.80 20.98 32.36
CA ALA A 47 -34.22 19.56 32.44
C ALA A 47 -33.43 18.65 31.47
N ALA A 48 -33.04 17.48 31.99
CA ALA A 48 -32.78 16.18 31.36
C ALA A 48 -32.32 16.08 29.88
N ALA A 49 -31.12 15.51 29.68
CA ALA A 49 -30.90 14.21 29.01
C ALA A 49 -29.40 14.05 28.69
N ALA A 50 -28.72 13.13 29.37
CA ALA A 50 -27.40 12.67 28.96
C ALA A 50 -27.57 11.82 27.69
N ALA A 51 -27.53 12.46 26.53
CA ALA A 51 -27.45 11.77 25.26
C ALA A 51 -26.06 11.12 25.14
N THR A 52 -25.99 9.81 25.34
CA THR A 52 -24.85 9.01 24.88
C THR A 52 -24.86 9.03 23.36
N ALA A 53 -24.24 10.03 22.78
CA ALA A 53 -23.94 10.05 21.35
C ALA A 53 -22.85 9.01 21.09
N SER A 54 -23.27 7.77 20.81
CA SER A 54 -22.40 6.81 20.15
C SER A 54 -22.02 7.39 18.79
N PRO A 55 -20.73 7.62 18.49
CA PRO A 55 -20.34 7.97 17.13
C PRO A 55 -20.79 6.82 16.20
N PRO A 56 -21.36 7.11 15.02
CA PRO A 56 -21.66 6.06 14.07
C PRO A 56 -20.37 5.31 13.73
N PRO A 57 -20.43 4.00 13.47
CA PRO A 57 -19.29 3.29 12.91
C PRO A 57 -18.88 4.01 11.63
N ALA A 58 -17.63 4.46 11.56
CA ALA A 58 -17.06 4.96 10.33
C ALA A 58 -17.12 3.82 9.32
N LEU A 59 -18.05 3.92 8.37
CA LEU A 59 -18.03 3.10 7.16
C LEU A 59 -16.73 3.48 6.46
N ALA A 60 -15.69 2.66 6.62
CA ALA A 60 -14.50 2.75 5.81
C ALA A 60 -14.97 2.70 4.35
N ASP A 61 -14.71 3.78 3.64
CA ASP A 61 -15.13 3.96 2.26
C ASP A 61 -14.48 2.85 1.42
N SER A 62 -15.28 1.83 1.11
CA SER A 62 -14.82 0.63 0.41
C SER A 62 -14.42 0.93 -1.04
N ASP A 63 -14.66 2.17 -1.49
CA ASP A 63 -14.32 2.72 -2.80
C ASP A 63 -12.88 3.26 -2.88
N GLU A 64 -12.19 3.48 -1.76
CA GLU A 64 -10.80 3.98 -1.77
C GLU A 64 -9.84 3.04 -2.51
N ARG A 65 -10.16 1.74 -2.61
CA ARG A 65 -9.35 0.76 -3.36
C ARG A 65 -9.53 0.86 -4.87
N ASN A 66 -10.68 1.35 -5.34
CA ASN A 66 -10.92 1.57 -6.76
C ASN A 66 -10.04 2.71 -7.31
N VAL A 67 -9.41 3.51 -6.43
CA VAL A 67 -8.43 4.52 -6.80
C VAL A 67 -7.27 3.95 -7.62
N PHE A 68 -7.00 2.65 -7.52
CA PHE A 68 -5.96 1.99 -8.32
C PHE A 68 -6.43 1.55 -9.71
N ASN A 69 -7.72 1.58 -10.03
CA ASN A 69 -8.26 0.99 -11.25
C ASN A 69 -8.10 1.89 -12.48
N HIS A 70 -6.88 1.93 -13.01
CA HIS A 70 -6.52 2.73 -14.17
C HIS A 70 -5.59 1.99 -15.13
N GLN A 71 -5.42 2.59 -16.31
CA GLN A 71 -4.25 2.36 -17.15
C GLN A 71 -3.14 3.33 -16.74
N TYR A 72 -1.89 2.90 -16.81
CA TYR A 72 -0.75 3.68 -16.33
C TYR A 72 0.34 3.81 -17.39
N SER A 73 1.07 4.92 -17.30
CA SER A 73 2.35 5.15 -17.93
C SER A 73 3.47 4.85 -16.93
N ASP A 74 4.40 3.97 -17.32
CA ASP A 74 5.57 3.58 -16.54
C ASP A 74 6.84 4.11 -17.23
N PRO A 75 7.53 5.11 -16.67
CA PRO A 75 8.72 5.70 -17.27
C PRO A 75 9.86 4.70 -17.54
N LYS A 76 9.95 3.61 -16.75
CA LYS A 76 10.96 2.57 -16.95
C LYS A 76 10.60 1.61 -18.08
N HIS A 77 9.36 1.64 -18.57
CA HIS A 77 8.87 0.81 -19.67
C HIS A 77 8.03 1.63 -20.66
N PRO A 78 8.67 2.51 -21.47
CA PRO A 78 7.98 3.40 -22.40
C PRO A 78 7.04 2.64 -23.34
N ASN A 79 5.87 3.23 -23.60
CA ASN A 79 4.75 2.71 -24.41
C ASN A 79 4.14 1.37 -23.96
N CYS A 80 4.74 0.68 -23.00
CA CYS A 80 4.20 -0.59 -22.55
C CYS A 80 2.93 -0.41 -21.74
N LYS A 81 2.00 -1.35 -21.89
CA LYS A 81 0.71 -1.32 -21.18
C LYS A 81 0.93 -1.64 -19.71
N ARG A 82 0.25 -0.91 -18.83
CA ARG A 82 0.17 -1.17 -17.39
C ARG A 82 -1.28 -0.95 -16.99
N VAL A 83 -1.93 -1.98 -16.49
CA VAL A 83 -3.35 -1.93 -16.11
C VAL A 83 -3.49 -2.58 -14.75
N VAL A 84 -4.12 -1.87 -13.82
CA VAL A 84 -4.40 -2.38 -12.48
C VAL A 84 -5.91 -2.53 -12.35
N MET A 85 -6.34 -3.69 -11.85
CA MET A 85 -7.74 -4.00 -11.58
C MET A 85 -7.83 -4.63 -10.19
N VAL A 86 -8.41 -3.90 -9.25
CA VAL A 86 -8.64 -4.24 -7.86
C VAL A 86 -10.13 -4.42 -7.64
N ARG A 87 -10.50 -5.49 -6.92
CA ARG A 87 -11.87 -5.83 -6.54
C ARG A 87 -12.20 -5.24 -5.16
N GLN A 88 -13.48 -5.28 -4.79
CA GLN A 88 -13.95 -4.81 -3.49
C GLN A 88 -13.36 -5.57 -2.29
N ASP A 89 -12.85 -6.79 -2.47
CA ASP A 89 -12.17 -7.56 -1.42
C ASP A 89 -10.67 -7.22 -1.29
N GLY A 90 -10.17 -6.24 -2.06
CA GLY A 90 -8.75 -5.85 -2.09
C GLY A 90 -7.86 -6.75 -2.94
N SER A 91 -8.39 -7.88 -3.42
CA SER A 91 -7.68 -8.75 -4.38
C SER A 91 -7.73 -8.15 -5.78
N GLY A 92 -6.86 -8.62 -6.68
CA GLY A 92 -6.87 -8.07 -8.04
C GLY A 92 -5.76 -8.60 -8.93
N THR A 93 -5.56 -7.91 -10.04
CA THR A 93 -4.48 -8.19 -10.98
C THR A 93 -3.83 -6.92 -11.48
N VAL A 94 -2.51 -6.97 -11.63
CA VAL A 94 -1.75 -6.02 -12.44
C VAL A 94 -1.35 -6.72 -13.73
N SER A 95 -1.57 -6.10 -14.88
CA SER A 95 -1.24 -6.69 -16.17
C SER A 95 -0.59 -5.68 -17.10
N GLY A 96 0.10 -6.18 -18.12
CA GLY A 96 0.82 -5.33 -19.03
C GLY A 96 1.51 -6.07 -20.16
N THR A 97 2.30 -5.31 -20.90
CA THR A 97 3.22 -5.81 -21.92
C THR A 97 4.64 -5.42 -21.56
N ASP A 98 5.65 -6.15 -22.01
CA ASP A 98 7.05 -5.72 -21.95
C ASP A 98 7.68 -5.80 -23.33
N GLY A 99 8.54 -4.83 -23.62
CA GLY A 99 9.51 -4.88 -24.71
C GLY A 99 10.90 -4.51 -24.19
N SER A 100 11.87 -4.42 -25.09
CA SER A 100 13.25 -4.07 -24.75
C SER A 100 13.78 -3.06 -25.77
N PRO A 101 14.02 -1.79 -25.40
CA PRO A 101 13.90 -1.17 -24.06
C PRO A 101 12.47 -0.72 -23.66
N GLY A 102 11.51 -0.78 -24.58
CA GLY A 102 10.11 -0.42 -24.37
C GLY A 102 9.24 -1.11 -25.41
N CYS A 103 7.97 -0.74 -25.49
CA CYS A 103 7.03 -1.28 -26.46
C CYS A 103 6.92 -0.35 -27.69
N PRO A 104 6.41 -0.82 -28.84
CA PRO A 104 6.01 0.06 -29.94
C PRO A 104 4.86 0.98 -29.49
N GLU A 105 4.54 2.00 -30.29
CA GLU A 105 3.49 2.99 -29.95
C GLU A 105 2.11 2.36 -29.71
N ASP A 106 1.82 1.22 -30.34
CA ASP A 106 0.58 0.45 -30.13
C ASP A 106 0.55 -0.31 -28.78
N GLY A 107 1.66 -0.27 -28.03
CA GLY A 107 1.87 -0.94 -26.75
C GLY A 107 1.91 -2.46 -26.84
N SER A 108 2.10 -3.03 -28.03
CA SER A 108 2.31 -4.47 -28.22
C SER A 108 3.62 -4.94 -27.58
N GLY A 109 3.68 -6.21 -27.16
CA GLY A 109 4.84 -6.75 -26.49
C GLY A 109 4.54 -8.06 -25.77
N LYS A 110 5.51 -8.57 -24.99
CA LYS A 110 5.34 -9.79 -24.19
C LYS A 110 4.33 -9.54 -23.08
N ILE A 111 3.15 -10.16 -23.19
CA ILE A 111 2.06 -10.01 -22.22
C ILE A 111 2.43 -10.67 -20.88
N TRP A 112 2.02 -10.05 -19.78
CA TRP A 112 2.15 -10.59 -18.43
C TRP A 112 0.97 -10.19 -17.54
N ARG A 113 0.75 -10.97 -16.47
CA ARG A 113 -0.24 -10.72 -15.43
C ARG A 113 0.32 -11.17 -14.07
N LEU A 114 0.13 -10.34 -13.05
CA LEU A 114 0.57 -10.54 -11.69
C LEU A 114 -0.62 -10.40 -10.73
N PRO A 115 -0.64 -11.13 -9.60
CA PRO A 115 -1.67 -10.97 -8.60
C PRO A 115 -1.42 -9.69 -7.77
N VAL A 116 -2.52 -9.01 -7.41
CA VAL A 116 -2.53 -8.06 -6.28
C VAL A 116 -2.83 -8.89 -5.05
N GLY A 117 -1.91 -8.88 -4.08
CA GLY A 117 -2.08 -9.59 -2.81
C GLY A 117 -3.07 -8.87 -1.90
N GLU A 118 -2.94 -7.54 -1.82
CA GLU A 118 -3.78 -6.70 -0.99
C GLU A 118 -3.81 -5.26 -1.56
N ALA A 119 -4.96 -4.62 -1.49
CA ALA A 119 -5.12 -3.19 -1.68
C ALA A 119 -5.99 -2.65 -0.55
N ASP A 120 -5.53 -1.61 0.12
CA ASP A 120 -6.22 -0.95 1.21
C ASP A 120 -5.90 0.54 1.24
N GLY A 121 -6.96 1.36 1.30
CA GLY A 121 -6.89 2.81 1.20
C GLY A 121 -5.97 3.27 0.07
N LYS A 122 -4.86 3.92 0.44
CA LYS A 122 -3.85 4.46 -0.49
C LYS A 122 -2.68 3.51 -0.75
N THR A 123 -2.79 2.23 -0.42
CA THR A 123 -1.69 1.27 -0.59
C THR A 123 -2.12 0.04 -1.39
N ILE A 124 -1.19 -0.48 -2.19
CA ILE A 124 -1.36 -1.70 -2.98
C ILE A 124 -0.10 -2.56 -2.86
N VAL A 125 -0.26 -3.88 -2.75
CA VAL A 125 0.84 -4.85 -2.68
C VAL A 125 0.73 -5.81 -3.85
N VAL A 126 1.80 -5.90 -4.63
CA VAL A 126 1.86 -6.70 -5.85
C VAL A 126 3.05 -7.65 -5.80
N ASP A 127 2.82 -8.89 -6.22
CA ASP A 127 3.86 -9.91 -6.36
C ASP A 127 4.52 -9.82 -7.73
N PHE A 128 5.73 -9.25 -7.78
CA PHE A 128 6.55 -9.18 -8.99
C PHE A 128 7.53 -10.35 -9.13
N SER A 129 7.52 -11.33 -8.22
CA SER A 129 8.41 -12.50 -8.29
C SER A 129 8.29 -13.32 -9.57
N PRO A 130 7.12 -13.46 -10.24
CA PRO A 130 7.04 -14.14 -11.54
C PRO A 130 7.81 -13.43 -12.67
N LYS A 131 8.19 -12.16 -12.45
CA LYS A 131 9.02 -11.35 -13.36
C LYS A 131 10.44 -11.15 -12.84
N GLY A 132 10.81 -11.81 -11.74
CA GLY A 132 12.13 -11.68 -11.10
C GLY A 132 12.24 -10.51 -10.11
N GLY A 133 11.14 -9.85 -9.76
CA GLY A 133 11.10 -8.78 -8.75
C GLY A 133 10.76 -9.27 -7.34
N PRO A 134 10.55 -8.34 -6.38
CA PRO A 134 10.11 -8.67 -5.03
C PRO A 134 8.68 -9.22 -4.98
N ALA A 135 8.41 -10.14 -4.07
CA ALA A 135 7.10 -10.77 -3.93
C ALA A 135 6.03 -9.89 -3.26
N ASN A 136 6.44 -8.82 -2.59
CA ASN A 136 5.54 -7.94 -1.82
C ASN A 136 5.90 -6.48 -2.08
N LEU A 137 5.91 -6.05 -3.33
CA LEU A 137 6.25 -4.67 -3.65
C LEU A 137 5.06 -3.76 -3.29
N LYS A 138 5.26 -2.87 -2.32
CA LYS A 138 4.24 -1.93 -1.85
C LYS A 138 4.26 -0.64 -2.66
N GLY A 139 3.16 -0.35 -3.34
CA GLY A 139 2.87 0.92 -4.01
C GLY A 139 2.02 1.84 -3.14
N VAL A 140 2.19 3.15 -3.31
CA VAL A 140 1.43 4.19 -2.60
C VAL A 140 0.77 5.14 -3.58
N TRP A 141 -0.54 5.33 -3.44
CA TRP A 141 -1.29 6.31 -4.22
C TRP A 141 -0.94 7.74 -3.80
N ASP A 142 -0.57 8.58 -4.76
CA ASP A 142 -0.17 9.98 -4.50
C ASP A 142 -1.15 11.05 -5.01
N GLY A 143 -2.32 10.62 -5.49
CA GLY A 143 -3.34 11.50 -6.10
C GLY A 143 -3.33 11.48 -7.63
N SER A 144 -2.25 11.04 -8.27
CA SER A 144 -2.11 11.01 -9.74
C SER A 144 -1.49 9.71 -10.27
N GLY A 145 -1.21 8.75 -9.39
CA GLY A 145 -0.55 7.52 -9.74
C GLY A 145 -0.02 6.75 -8.54
N ILE A 146 0.71 5.68 -8.83
CA ILE A 146 1.30 4.77 -7.85
C ILE A 146 2.81 5.03 -7.76
N LYS A 147 3.28 5.42 -6.59
CA LYS A 147 4.71 5.53 -6.26
C LYS A 147 5.23 4.20 -5.74
N TRP A 148 6.32 3.73 -6.31
CA TRP A 148 7.01 2.51 -5.90
C TRP A 148 8.28 2.84 -5.07
N PRO A 149 8.78 1.89 -4.26
CA PRO A 149 9.93 2.13 -3.38
C PRO A 149 11.25 2.39 -4.12
N ASP A 150 11.34 1.99 -5.39
CA ASP A 150 12.50 2.15 -6.26
C ASP A 150 12.56 3.53 -6.94
N GLY A 151 11.70 4.47 -6.51
CA GLY A 151 11.54 5.79 -7.08
C GLY A 151 10.75 5.83 -8.40
N ASN A 152 10.32 4.69 -8.93
CA ASN A 152 9.46 4.67 -10.10
C ASN A 152 8.05 5.15 -9.74
N LYS A 153 7.42 5.89 -10.64
CA LYS A 153 6.02 6.31 -10.50
C LYS A 153 5.25 5.92 -11.74
N TRP A 154 4.17 5.18 -11.53
CA TRP A 154 3.20 4.87 -12.56
C TRP A 154 2.11 5.94 -12.53
N THR A 155 2.09 6.80 -13.55
CA THR A 155 1.10 7.89 -13.65
C THR A 155 -0.14 7.40 -14.38
N VAL A 156 -1.33 7.77 -13.91
CA VAL A 156 -2.59 7.46 -14.61
C VAL A 156 -2.54 8.00 -16.03
N LYS A 157 -3.01 7.22 -16.99
CA LYS A 157 -3.29 7.69 -18.35
C LYS A 157 -4.69 8.31 -18.38
N ASP A 158 -4.79 9.44 -19.06
CA ASP A 158 -6.06 10.08 -19.40
C ASP A 158 -6.92 9.19 -20.33
#